data_AF-S9WZY9-F1
#
_entry.id   AF-S9WZY9-F1
#
_cell.length_a   1.000
_cell.length_b   1.000
_cell.length_c   1.000
_cell.angle_alpha   90.00
_cell.angle_beta   90.00
_cell.angle_gamma   90.00
#
_symmetry.space_group_name_H-M   'P 1'
#
loop_
_entity.id
_entity.type
_entity.pdbx_description
1 polymer ?
#
loop_
_entity_poly.entity_id
_entity_poly.type
_entity_poly.pdbx_seq_one_letter_code
_entity_poly.pdbx_strand_id
1 'polypeptide(L)'
;MDSSDSIPDTSDIDADVASEFVEFTDDIPIEIYRCLRYVRKYEDKYQKENSNLNHLATEVSQCSLPDLPAFKKQFAKSLLHSDEYMQQTNAEAQKLYANVHAAYERLNDKIRYLENERPTSSS
;
A
#
# COMPACT_ATOMS: atom_id res chain seq x y z
N MET A 1 39.40 43.34 24.40
CA MET A 1 39.60 42.07 23.67
C MET A 1 38.22 41.50 23.49
N ASP A 2 37.77 41.48 22.25
CA ASP A 2 36.40 41.17 21.83
C ASP A 2 36.37 39.68 21.47
N SER A 3 35.84 38.86 22.37
CA SER A 3 35.71 37.41 22.14
C SER A 3 34.41 37.16 21.39
N SER A 4 34.47 37.31 20.06
CA SER A 4 33.41 36.89 19.16
C SER A 4 33.40 35.36 19.07
N ASP A 5 32.76 34.70 20.03
CA ASP A 5 32.34 33.31 19.89
C ASP A 5 31.36 33.21 18.72
N SER A 6 31.88 32.74 17.59
CA SER A 6 31.07 32.48 16.41
C SER A 6 30.25 31.22 16.66
N ILE A 7 28.93 31.37 16.73
CA ILE A 7 28.01 30.22 16.74
C ILE A 7 28.26 29.43 15.44
N PRO A 8 28.49 28.10 15.50
CA PRO A 8 28.70 27.30 14.31
C PRO A 8 27.47 27.40 13.40
N ASP A 9 27.71 27.57 12.11
CA ASP A 9 26.71 27.76 11.07
C ASP A 9 25.84 26.49 10.96
N THR A 10 24.63 26.52 11.51
CA THR A 10 23.69 25.38 11.52
C THR A 10 23.00 25.17 10.16
N SER A 11 23.18 26.11 9.23
CA SER A 11 22.45 26.16 7.96
C SER A 11 22.81 25.04 6.99
N ASP A 12 24.08 24.62 6.96
CA ASP A 12 24.55 23.53 6.09
C ASP A 12 24.07 22.14 6.56
N ILE A 13 23.94 21.93 7.87
CA ILE A 13 23.46 20.67 8.46
C ILE A 13 21.95 20.49 8.21
N ASP A 14 21.18 21.58 8.33
CA ASP A 14 19.72 21.54 8.12
C ASP A 14 19.34 21.24 6.65
N ALA A 15 20.16 21.68 5.68
CA ALA A 15 19.92 21.45 4.26
C ALA A 15 20.19 19.99 3.83
N ASP A 16 21.27 19.38 4.33
CA ASP A 16 21.60 17.96 4.07
C ASP A 16 20.56 17.02 4.69
N VAL A 17 20.10 17.32 5.91
CA VAL A 17 19.03 16.53 6.57
C VAL A 17 17.70 16.65 5.82
N ALA A 18 17.35 17.84 5.33
CA ALA A 18 16.15 18.04 4.53
C ALA A 18 16.23 17.31 3.17
N SER A 19 17.41 17.28 2.54
CA SER A 19 17.67 16.55 1.29
C SER A 19 17.49 15.04 1.49
N GLU A 20 18.07 14.46 2.53
CA GLU A 20 17.89 13.03 2.86
C GLU A 20 16.42 12.68 3.17
N PHE A 21 15.66 13.61 3.76
CA PHE A 21 14.24 13.44 4.02
C PHE A 21 13.40 13.39 2.74
N VAL A 22 13.76 14.20 1.73
CA VAL A 22 13.09 14.21 0.42
C VAL A 22 13.38 12.91 -0.32
N GLU A 23 14.65 12.50 -0.43
CA GLU A 23 15.03 11.22 -1.06
C GLU A 23 14.38 10.01 -0.37
N PHE A 24 14.19 10.07 0.95
CA PHE A 24 13.53 9.01 1.72
C PHE A 24 12.05 8.83 1.37
N THR A 25 11.35 9.92 1.03
CA THR A 25 9.89 9.89 0.83
C THR A 25 9.47 9.77 -0.63
N ASP A 26 10.36 9.95 -1.60
CA ASP A 26 10.00 10.08 -3.01
C ASP A 26 9.23 8.87 -3.59
N ASP A 27 9.60 7.64 -3.21
CA ASP A 27 8.96 6.43 -3.75
C ASP A 27 7.71 5.99 -2.97
N ILE A 28 7.57 6.41 -1.71
CA ILE A 28 6.49 5.93 -0.83
C ILE A 28 5.09 6.32 -1.35
N PRO A 29 4.81 7.59 -1.74
CA PRO A 29 3.54 7.97 -2.33
C PRO A 29 3.21 7.20 -3.61
N ILE A 30 4.22 6.92 -4.44
CA ILE A 30 4.06 6.18 -5.69
C ILE A 30 3.66 4.74 -5.39
N GLU A 31 4.33 4.08 -4.45
CA GLU A 31 4.01 2.71 -4.06
C GLU A 31 2.65 2.59 -3.36
N ILE A 32 2.31 3.53 -2.49
CA ILE A 32 0.97 3.62 -1.87
C ILE A 32 -0.10 3.74 -2.95
N TYR A 33 0.07 4.70 -3.87
CA TYR A 33 -0.86 4.91 -4.97
C TYR A 33 -1.00 3.66 -5.84
N ARG A 34 0.12 3.00 -6.15
CA ARG A 34 0.15 1.76 -6.94
C ARG A 34 -0.65 0.65 -6.25
N CYS A 35 -0.41 0.40 -4.96
CA CYS A 35 -1.12 -0.64 -4.22
C CYS A 35 -2.63 -0.32 -4.13
N LEU A 36 -3.00 0.92 -3.80
CA LEU A 36 -4.41 1.35 -3.75
C LEU A 36 -5.12 1.20 -5.10
N ARG A 37 -4.43 1.51 -6.20
CA ARG A 37 -4.97 1.31 -7.55
C ARG A 37 -5.22 -0.17 -7.84
N TYR A 38 -4.32 -1.07 -7.44
CA TYR A 38 -4.51 -2.51 -7.64
C TYR A 38 -5.60 -3.08 -6.72
N VAL A 39 -5.67 -2.64 -5.46
CA VAL A 39 -6.79 -2.98 -4.55
C VAL A 39 -8.13 -2.64 -5.21
N ARG A 40 -8.32 -1.39 -5.65
CA ARG A 40 -9.56 -0.99 -6.35
C ARG A 40 -9.82 -1.81 -7.62
N LYS A 41 -8.79 -2.05 -8.42
CA LYS A 41 -8.90 -2.85 -9.66
C LYS A 41 -9.41 -4.27 -9.37
N TYR A 42 -8.91 -4.92 -8.33
CA TYR A 42 -9.32 -6.28 -7.99
C TYR A 42 -10.67 -6.31 -7.29
N GLU A 43 -10.99 -5.30 -6.48
CA GLU A 43 -12.32 -5.10 -5.91
C GLU A 43 -13.40 -4.93 -7.00
N ASP A 44 -13.16 -4.08 -8.01
CA ASP A 44 -14.08 -3.90 -9.14
C ASP A 44 -14.33 -5.22 -9.89
N LYS A 45 -13.27 -6.01 -10.08
CA LYS A 45 -13.37 -7.33 -10.72
C LYS A 45 -14.14 -8.33 -9.86
N TYR A 46 -13.90 -8.33 -8.55
CA TYR A 46 -14.64 -9.14 -7.59
C TYR A 46 -16.13 -8.79 -7.61
N GLN A 47 -16.49 -7.51 -7.56
CA GLN A 47 -17.88 -7.04 -7.64
C GLN A 47 -18.55 -7.47 -8.95
N LYS A 48 -17.82 -7.42 -10.06
CA LYS A 48 -18.30 -7.90 -11.36
C LYS A 48 -18.55 -9.41 -11.36
N GLU A 49 -17.62 -10.22 -10.85
CA GLU A 49 -17.83 -11.67 -10.76
C GLU A 49 -18.96 -12.02 -9.79
N ASN A 50 -19.14 -11.27 -8.70
CA ASN A 50 -20.26 -11.47 -7.79
C ASN A 50 -21.62 -11.17 -8.47
N SER A 51 -21.65 -10.14 -9.32
CA SER A 51 -22.82 -9.85 -10.16
C SER A 51 -23.09 -10.97 -11.18
N ASN A 52 -22.04 -11.52 -11.80
CA ASN A 52 -22.15 -12.68 -12.69
C ASN A 52 -22.66 -13.92 -11.94
N LEU A 53 -22.17 -14.18 -10.73
CA LEU A 53 -22.61 -15.31 -9.90
C LEU A 53 -24.11 -15.21 -9.56
N ASN A 54 -24.59 -14.02 -9.19
CA ASN A 54 -26.01 -13.80 -8.94
C ASN A 54 -26.86 -14.01 -10.20
N HIS A 55 -26.37 -13.57 -11.36
CA HIS A 55 -27.03 -13.82 -12.64
C HIS A 55 -27.07 -15.31 -12.98
N LEU A 56 -25.93 -16.01 -12.90
CA LEU A 56 -25.82 -17.44 -13.16
C LEU A 56 -26.66 -18.28 -12.18
N ALA A 57 -26.76 -17.87 -10.90
CA ALA A 57 -27.63 -18.53 -9.93
C ALA A 57 -29.12 -18.44 -10.35
N THR A 58 -29.52 -17.29 -10.89
CA THR A 58 -30.87 -17.08 -11.42
C THR A 58 -31.09 -17.94 -12.67
N GLU A 59 -30.15 -17.96 -13.61
CA GLU A 59 -30.24 -18.78 -14.82
C GLU A 59 -30.29 -20.29 -14.51
N VAL A 60 -29.49 -20.77 -13.56
CA VAL A 60 -29.53 -22.18 -13.11
C VAL A 60 -30.92 -22.56 -12.58
N SER A 61 -31.60 -21.65 -11.87
CA SER A 61 -32.95 -21.89 -11.35
C SER A 61 -34.03 -21.95 -12.44
N GLN A 62 -33.72 -21.45 -13.64
CA GLN A 62 -34.65 -21.33 -14.78
C GLN A 62 -34.24 -22.20 -15.98
N CYS A 63 -33.06 -22.83 -15.94
CA CYS A 63 -32.51 -23.54 -17.09
C CYS A 63 -33.18 -24.91 -17.31
N SER A 64 -33.11 -25.38 -18.56
CA SER A 64 -33.52 -26.73 -18.90
C SER A 64 -32.51 -27.77 -18.34
N LEU A 65 -32.97 -28.97 -17.99
CA LEU A 65 -32.13 -30.05 -17.47
C LEU A 65 -30.88 -30.35 -18.34
N PRO A 66 -30.97 -30.35 -19.68
CA PRO A 66 -29.81 -30.51 -20.56
C PRO A 66 -28.73 -29.43 -20.41
N ASP A 67 -29.09 -28.19 -20.11
CA ASP A 67 -28.16 -27.05 -20.04
C ASP A 67 -27.51 -26.89 -18.66
N LEU A 68 -28.10 -27.51 -17.64
CA LEU A 68 -27.68 -27.43 -16.24
C LEU A 68 -26.17 -27.73 -16.02
N PRO A 69 -25.54 -28.73 -16.66
CA PRO A 69 -24.10 -28.97 -16.50
C PRO A 69 -23.24 -27.81 -17.02
N ALA A 70 -23.65 -27.17 -18.11
CA ALA A 70 -22.92 -26.03 -18.69
C ALA A 70 -22.98 -24.82 -17.75
N PHE A 71 -24.17 -24.51 -17.22
CA PHE A 71 -24.33 -23.42 -16.24
C PHE A 71 -23.56 -23.69 -14.94
N LYS A 72 -23.60 -24.92 -14.41
CA LYS A 72 -22.81 -25.29 -13.22
C LYS A 72 -21.30 -25.09 -13.45
N LYS A 73 -20.79 -25.42 -14.64
CA LYS A 73 -19.39 -25.21 -15.00
C LYS A 73 -19.03 -23.72 -15.04
N GLN A 74 -19.89 -22.88 -15.61
CA GLN A 74 -19.69 -21.43 -15.63
C GLN A 74 -19.72 -20.85 -14.21
N PHE A 75 -20.67 -21.27 -13.39
CA PHE A 75 -20.78 -20.86 -11.98
C PHE A 75 -19.52 -21.19 -11.19
N ALA A 76 -19.02 -22.44 -11.29
CA ALA A 76 -17.79 -22.84 -10.62
C ALA A 76 -16.56 -22.01 -11.07
N LYS A 77 -16.49 -21.65 -12.36
CA LYS A 77 -15.42 -20.80 -12.89
C LYS A 77 -15.49 -19.38 -12.33
N SER A 78 -16.67 -18.76 -12.32
CA SER A 78 -16.85 -17.42 -11.73
C SER A 78 -16.57 -17.41 -10.22
N LEU A 79 -16.89 -18.50 -9.51
CA LEU A 79 -16.57 -18.65 -8.10
C LEU A 79 -15.06 -18.66 -7.87
N LEU A 80 -14.32 -19.42 -8.67
CA LEU A 80 -12.85 -19.49 -8.61
C LEU A 80 -12.22 -18.11 -8.87
N HIS A 81 -12.65 -17.42 -9.94
CA HIS A 81 -12.14 -16.08 -10.23
C HIS A 81 -12.45 -15.06 -9.12
N SER A 82 -13.65 -15.16 -8.52
CA SER A 82 -14.03 -14.31 -7.39
C SER A 82 -13.08 -14.49 -6.21
N ASP A 83 -12.77 -15.74 -5.86
CA ASP A 83 -11.78 -16.05 -4.82
C ASP A 83 -10.38 -15.54 -5.18
N GLU A 84 -9.92 -15.74 -6.42
CA GLU A 84 -8.63 -15.22 -6.91
C GLU A 84 -8.53 -13.69 -6.79
N TYR A 85 -9.59 -12.96 -7.13
CA TYR A 85 -9.61 -11.50 -7.01
C TYR A 85 -9.62 -11.03 -5.56
N MET A 86 -10.30 -11.75 -4.66
CA MET A 86 -10.26 -11.48 -3.23
C MET A 86 -8.84 -11.69 -2.68
N GLN A 87 -8.20 -12.80 -3.02
CA GLN A 87 -6.81 -13.09 -2.63
C GLN A 87 -5.83 -12.03 -3.14
N GLN A 88 -5.97 -11.60 -4.39
CA GLN A 88 -5.14 -10.54 -4.98
C GLN A 88 -5.37 -9.18 -4.29
N THR A 89 -6.61 -8.86 -3.95
CA THR A 89 -6.95 -7.65 -3.18
C THR A 89 -6.25 -7.66 -1.82
N ASN A 90 -6.33 -8.80 -1.11
CA ASN A 90 -5.69 -8.96 0.19
C ASN A 90 -4.16 -8.87 0.10
N ALA A 91 -3.55 -9.47 -0.91
CA ALA A 91 -2.11 -9.40 -1.12
C ALA A 91 -1.61 -7.96 -1.35
N GLU A 92 -2.33 -7.17 -2.16
CA GLU A 92 -1.99 -5.76 -2.40
C GLU A 92 -2.22 -4.90 -1.14
N ALA A 93 -3.24 -5.19 -0.34
CA ALA A 93 -3.47 -4.52 0.94
C ALA A 93 -2.36 -4.83 1.97
N GLN A 94 -1.91 -6.09 2.04
CA GLN A 94 -0.79 -6.49 2.90
C GLN A 94 0.52 -5.80 2.45
N LYS A 95 0.75 -5.73 1.13
CA LYS A 95 1.90 -5.01 0.58
C LYS A 95 1.87 -3.53 0.92
N LEU A 96 0.69 -2.88 0.78
CA LEU A 96 0.50 -1.48 1.17
C LEU A 96 0.86 -1.28 2.65
N TYR A 97 0.33 -2.13 3.53
CA TYR A 97 0.63 -2.07 4.96
C TYR A 97 2.13 -2.21 5.24
N ALA A 98 2.78 -3.21 4.63
CA ALA A 98 4.21 -3.45 4.81
C ALA A 98 5.05 -2.25 4.36
N ASN A 99 4.73 -1.65 3.21
CA ASN A 99 5.44 -0.48 2.68
C ASN A 99 5.31 0.73 3.61
N VAL A 100 4.09 1.02 4.09
CA VAL A 100 3.83 2.12 5.03
C VAL A 100 4.53 1.87 6.36
N HIS A 101 4.46 0.64 6.89
CA HIS A 101 5.12 0.27 8.14
C HIS A 101 6.64 0.39 8.03
N ALA A 102 7.25 -0.09 6.93
CA ALA A 102 8.69 0.02 6.71
C ALA A 102 9.15 1.47 6.54
N ALA A 103 8.31 2.35 5.96
CA ALA A 103 8.56 3.78 5.94
C ALA A 103 8.50 4.39 7.34
N TYR A 104 7.49 4.04 8.13
CA TYR A 104 7.33 4.52 9.50
C TYR A 104 8.51 4.12 10.40
N GLU A 105 8.95 2.85 10.36
CA GLU A 105 10.10 2.39 11.14
C GLU A 105 11.39 3.13 10.77
N ARG A 106 11.66 3.30 9.47
CA ARG A 106 12.85 4.03 9.01
C ARG A 106 12.82 5.51 9.40
N LEU A 107 11.65 6.14 9.38
CA LEU A 107 11.48 7.51 9.87
C LEU A 107 11.79 7.61 11.37
N ASN A 108 11.28 6.67 12.17
CA ASN A 108 11.56 6.63 13.60
C ASN A 108 13.04 6.42 13.90
N ASP A 109 13.71 5.55 13.15
CA ASP A 109 15.16 5.34 13.31
C ASP A 109 15.95 6.60 12.97
N LYS A 110 15.55 7.35 11.93
CA LYS A 110 16.18 8.63 11.60
C LYS A 110 15.93 9.68 12.68
N ILE A 111 14.71 9.77 13.23
CA ILE A 111 14.41 10.66 14.36
C ILE A 111 15.31 10.33 15.55
N ARG A 112 15.40 9.04 15.95
CA ARG A 112 16.28 8.61 17.05
C ARG A 112 17.74 8.96 16.79
N TYR A 113 18.21 8.77 15.56
CA TYR A 113 19.57 9.13 15.17
C TYR A 113 19.83 10.63 15.36
N LEU A 114 18.93 11.49 14.85
CA LEU A 114 19.03 12.95 14.99
C LEU A 114 18.93 13.42 16.45
N GLU A 115 18.10 12.75 17.26
CA GLU A 115 18.00 13.03 18.70
C GLU A 115 19.30 12.67 19.45
N ASN A 116 19.99 11.61 19.03
CA ASN A 116 21.23 11.14 19.67
C ASN A 116 22.49 11.84 19.14
N GLU A 117 22.48 12.36 17.90
CA GLU A 117 23.61 13.10 17.32
C GLU A 117 23.63 14.59 17.66
N ARG A 118 22.55 15.15 18.23
CA ARG A 118 22.65 16.46 18.88
C ARG A 118 23.70 16.35 20.00
N PRO A 119 24.84 17.06 19.92
CA PRO A 119 25.67 17.19 21.09
C PRO A 119 24.79 17.76 22.18
N THR A 120 24.91 17.26 23.40
CA THR A 120 24.61 18.03 24.60
C THR A 120 25.55 19.23 24.65
N SER A 121 25.43 20.16 23.71
CA SER A 121 25.99 21.50 23.79
C SER A 121 25.09 22.26 24.76
N SER A 122 25.32 22.04 26.06
CA SER A 122 25.07 22.94 27.19
C SER A 122 25.11 22.15 28.50
N SER A 123 26.27 22.08 29.15
CA SER A 123 26.46 22.30 30.60
C SER A 123 27.95 22.31 30.93
#